data_AF-A0A803NXV2-F1
#
_entry.id   AF-A0A803NXV2-F1
#
_cell.length_a   1.000
_cell.length_b   1.000
_cell.length_c   1.000
_cell.angle_alpha   90.00
_cell.angle_beta   90.00
_cell.angle_gamma   90.00
#
_symmetry.space_group_name_H-M   'P 1'
#
loop_
_entity.id
_entity.type
_entity.pdbx_description
1 polymer ?
#
loop_
_entity_poly.entity_id
_entity_poly.type
_entity_poly.pdbx_seq_one_letter_code
_entity_poly.pdbx_strand_id
1 'polypeptide(L)'
;MDCVTTAEYGFLVNGRPRGSVIPSRGLRQGCPLSPYLFLFCAEALSSLLRQAEVSGELMGFRCSRSGPRVSHLFFADDSLIFGRANGREAESIRRILQCYEYASGQQVNFDKSAITFSPNVLPADRTSVLGILGLGSVATHDKYLGLPTVIGRNKKRTFASICDKVQKRIRGWKRSFFSAGGREILIKAILQAVPNYMMSMFQLPVATCDKLRSIILQFWWGTNNDKRKIAWVKWEDVCQPKSKGGLGFKDLVLFNQAMVAKQVWRLMQSPHSLAARVLKYKYFPNTSILDAKDRQGSSHLWSSLIWGLKLLHLGLRKVVGDGQSVDAFRDPWIPRPVSFRPISPAPIDGVMVSELIGSEGTWDVQTLSQYFLSLDIDVILGIPLRGGQCEDGWCWHYNSNGCYSVKSGYKVAIDREAWEEFCGVSYGGGLGASLGVWVGEVVAGGDGTGMDGLVSGEPERCRWWPPGWGVCVIWWMLSPWERFYGLGGVIRGHAGEVWAAWAVGVVGDFQVAVAELLAVRMGLLWTTRLGFAVVRVETDSSVVSSWINCLDNILMYKPIIDEILSLLAAAGGGSCYAISRDANGVAHALAKSVTSSIGVQVWTDACPRFISAPVTVDLI
;
A
#
# COMPACT_ATOMS: atom_id res chain seq x y z
N MET A 1 -34.83 25.50 -23.51
CA MET A 1 -34.66 24.03 -23.72
C MET A 1 -35.15 23.69 -25.14
N ASP A 2 -34.88 24.57 -26.11
CA ASP A 2 -35.76 24.69 -27.28
C ASP A 2 -35.43 23.65 -28.37
N CYS A 3 -34.25 23.04 -28.25
CA CYS A 3 -33.78 21.95 -29.10
C CYS A 3 -34.10 20.56 -28.53
N VAL A 4 -34.82 20.46 -27.40
CA VAL A 4 -35.16 19.18 -26.75
C VAL A 4 -36.66 18.93 -26.89
N THR A 5 -37.02 17.96 -27.72
CA THR A 5 -38.42 17.52 -27.89
C THR A 5 -38.73 16.31 -27.01
N THR A 6 -39.99 16.18 -26.63
CA THR A 6 -40.44 15.06 -25.80
C THR A 6 -40.41 13.73 -26.54
N ALA A 7 -40.05 12.65 -25.84
CA ALA A 7 -39.99 11.31 -26.41
C ALA A 7 -41.39 10.72 -26.61
N GLU A 8 -41.64 10.10 -27.76
CA GLU A 8 -42.88 9.36 -28.04
C GLU A 8 -42.72 7.88 -27.62
N TYR A 9 -43.72 7.33 -26.92
CA TYR A 9 -43.72 5.93 -26.47
C TYR A 9 -44.79 5.12 -27.20
N GLY A 10 -44.39 3.97 -27.76
CA GLY A 10 -45.32 2.93 -28.21
C GLY A 10 -45.35 1.75 -27.23
N PHE A 11 -46.51 1.11 -27.06
CA PHE A 11 -46.64 -0.06 -26.20
C PHE A 11 -46.51 -1.34 -27.02
N LEU A 12 -45.69 -2.28 -26.57
CA LEU A 12 -45.64 -3.62 -27.15
C LEU A 12 -46.78 -4.46 -26.57
N VAL A 13 -47.82 -4.71 -27.37
CA VAL A 13 -48.91 -5.63 -27.03
C VAL A 13 -48.76 -6.86 -27.92
N ASN A 14 -48.50 -8.02 -27.31
CA ASN A 14 -48.23 -9.28 -28.03
C ASN A 14 -47.07 -9.17 -29.05
N GLY A 15 -45.99 -8.47 -28.69
CA GLY A 15 -44.83 -8.32 -29.56
C GLY A 15 -45.02 -7.36 -30.74
N ARG A 16 -46.18 -6.71 -30.87
CA ARG A 16 -46.44 -5.68 -31.88
C ARG A 16 -46.60 -4.31 -31.21
N PRO A 17 -45.93 -3.26 -31.72
CA PRO A 17 -46.13 -1.90 -31.22
C PRO A 17 -47.57 -1.46 -31.53
N ARG A 18 -48.27 -0.96 -30.52
CA ARG A 18 -49.66 -0.52 -30.62
C ARG A 18 -49.87 0.74 -29.80
N GLY A 19 -50.53 1.72 -30.41
CA GLY A 19 -50.76 3.04 -29.82
C GLY A 19 -49.49 3.86 -29.70
N SER A 20 -49.68 5.15 -29.38
CA SER A 20 -48.62 6.08 -29.06
C SER A 20 -49.06 6.98 -27.92
N VAL A 21 -48.14 7.27 -27.00
CA VAL A 21 -48.31 8.24 -25.93
C VAL A 21 -47.12 9.19 -25.97
N ILE A 22 -47.41 10.47 -26.12
CA ILE A 22 -46.46 11.55 -25.90
C ILE A 22 -46.65 12.03 -24.46
N PRO A 23 -45.72 11.77 -23.55
CA PRO A 23 -45.81 12.26 -22.18
C PRO A 23 -45.73 13.79 -22.18
N SER A 24 -46.41 14.44 -21.25
CA SER A 24 -46.30 15.90 -21.09
C SER A 24 -45.06 16.32 -20.30
N ARG A 25 -44.44 15.40 -19.56
CA ARG A 25 -43.28 15.65 -18.70
C ARG A 25 -42.38 14.42 -18.59
N GLY A 26 -41.15 14.66 -18.15
CA GLY A 26 -40.18 13.61 -17.83
C GLY A 26 -39.23 13.30 -18.98
N LEU A 27 -38.04 12.84 -18.59
CA LEU A 27 -37.00 12.42 -19.51
C LEU A 27 -37.08 10.90 -19.72
N ARG A 28 -36.78 10.44 -20.94
CA ARG A 28 -36.81 9.02 -21.26
C ARG A 28 -35.72 8.27 -20.50
N GLN A 29 -36.11 7.32 -19.65
CA GLN A 29 -35.17 6.41 -18.99
C GLN A 29 -34.52 5.49 -20.04
N GLY A 30 -33.20 5.30 -19.92
CA GLY A 30 -32.40 4.54 -20.88
C GLY A 30 -31.97 5.35 -22.12
N CYS A 31 -32.41 6.60 -22.28
CA CYS A 31 -31.84 7.50 -23.29
C CYS A 31 -30.48 8.03 -22.80
N PRO A 32 -29.40 7.94 -23.61
CA PRO A 32 -28.07 8.42 -23.22
C PRO A 32 -27.99 9.92 -22.90
N LEU A 33 -28.90 10.74 -23.45
CA LEU A 33 -28.92 12.20 -23.23
C LEU A 33 -29.62 12.59 -21.93
N SER A 34 -30.60 11.81 -21.47
CA SER A 34 -31.43 12.13 -20.30
C SER A 34 -30.62 12.41 -19.02
N PRO A 35 -29.55 11.66 -18.67
CA PRO A 35 -28.74 11.98 -17.49
C PRO A 35 -28.08 13.36 -17.56
N TYR A 36 -27.62 13.79 -18.74
CA TYR A 36 -26.99 15.11 -18.90
C TYR A 36 -28.00 16.25 -18.76
N LEU A 37 -29.19 16.07 -19.34
CA LEU A 37 -30.28 17.04 -19.19
C LEU A 37 -30.74 17.14 -17.73
N PHE A 38 -30.77 16.02 -17.01
CA PHE A 38 -31.04 16.02 -15.57
C PHE A 38 -29.98 16.81 -14.80
N LEU A 39 -28.69 16.56 -15.07
CA LEU A 39 -27.59 17.28 -14.42
C LEU A 39 -27.60 18.77 -14.74
N PHE A 40 -27.98 19.15 -15.97
CA PHE A 40 -28.13 20.56 -16.34
C PHE A 40 -29.19 21.28 -15.50
N CYS A 41 -30.33 20.63 -15.25
CA CYS A 41 -31.33 21.18 -14.32
C CYS A 41 -30.82 21.21 -12.87
N ALA A 42 -30.16 20.14 -12.41
CA ALA A 42 -29.62 20.06 -11.04
C ALA A 42 -28.53 21.12 -10.76
N GLU A 43 -27.79 21.56 -11.78
CA GLU A 43 -26.82 22.65 -11.67
C GLU A 43 -27.48 23.99 -11.27
N ALA A 44 -28.74 24.22 -11.65
CA ALA A 44 -29.49 25.39 -11.21
C ALA A 44 -29.74 25.36 -9.69
N LEU A 45 -30.12 24.20 -9.13
CA LEU A 45 -30.26 24.03 -7.68
C LEU A 45 -28.92 24.22 -6.96
N SER A 46 -27.85 23.64 -7.51
CA SER A 46 -26.48 23.81 -6.97
C SER A 46 -26.05 25.28 -6.97
N SER A 47 -26.41 26.03 -8.02
CA SER A 47 -26.12 27.46 -8.15
C SER A 47 -26.91 28.30 -7.16
N LEU A 48 -28.21 28.01 -6.94
CA LEU A 48 -29.03 28.69 -5.93
C LEU A 48 -28.47 28.49 -4.51
N LEU A 49 -28.04 27.26 -4.18
CA LEU A 49 -27.41 26.96 -2.89
C LEU A 49 -26.06 27.65 -2.73
N ARG A 50 -25.23 27.69 -3.78
CA ARG A 50 -23.96 28.45 -3.78
C ARG A 50 -24.20 29.94 -3.60
N GLN A 51 -25.22 30.50 -4.24
CA GLN A 51 -25.57 31.92 -4.09
C GLN A 51 -25.99 32.23 -2.66
N ALA A 52 -26.83 31.39 -2.05
CA ALA A 52 -27.20 31.52 -0.64
C ALA A 52 -26.01 31.39 0.31
N GLU A 53 -25.02 30.57 -0.07
CA GLU A 53 -23.77 30.44 0.68
C GLU A 53 -22.92 31.71 0.62
N VAL A 54 -22.80 32.31 -0.57
CA VAL A 54 -22.06 33.56 -0.79
C VAL A 54 -22.75 34.75 -0.13
N SER A 55 -24.08 34.82 -0.15
CA SER A 55 -24.85 35.89 0.50
C SER A 55 -24.90 35.76 2.03
N GLY A 56 -24.42 34.65 2.59
CA GLY A 56 -24.46 34.37 4.03
C GLY A 56 -25.83 33.94 4.55
N GLU A 57 -26.79 33.67 3.67
CA GLU A 57 -28.08 33.07 4.02
C GLU A 57 -27.94 31.60 4.44
N LEU A 58 -26.96 30.90 3.88
CA LEU A 58 -26.62 29.52 4.22
C LEU A 58 -25.14 29.43 4.62
N MET A 59 -24.84 29.00 5.85
CA MET A 59 -23.44 28.98 6.28
C MET A 59 -22.67 27.75 5.79
N GLY A 60 -23.39 26.68 5.45
CA GLY A 60 -22.84 25.37 5.11
C GLY A 60 -22.12 24.68 6.27
N PHE A 61 -21.42 23.60 5.95
CA PHE A 61 -20.64 22.81 6.89
C PHE A 61 -19.13 22.93 6.63
N ARG A 62 -18.33 22.97 7.70
CA ARG A 62 -16.86 22.89 7.63
C ARG A 62 -16.33 21.76 8.48
N CYS A 63 -15.54 20.88 7.88
CA CYS A 63 -14.84 19.81 8.57
C CYS A 63 -13.71 20.31 9.50
N SER A 64 -13.13 21.48 9.22
CA SER A 64 -12.08 22.11 10.01
C SER A 64 -12.14 23.64 9.89
N ARG A 65 -11.51 24.37 10.82
CA ARG A 65 -11.62 25.84 10.91
C ARG A 65 -11.21 26.56 9.61
N SER A 66 -10.14 26.08 8.98
CA SER A 66 -9.58 26.60 7.72
C SER A 66 -10.00 25.80 6.48
N GLY A 67 -10.82 24.76 6.64
CA GLY A 67 -11.27 23.92 5.53
C GLY A 67 -12.30 24.60 4.63
N PRO A 68 -12.52 24.06 3.41
CA PRO A 68 -13.57 24.54 2.53
C PRO A 68 -14.94 24.36 3.19
N ARG A 69 -15.83 25.31 2.93
CA ARG A 69 -17.25 25.20 3.25
C ARG A 69 -17.93 24.29 2.22
N VAL A 70 -18.87 23.48 2.69
CA VAL A 70 -19.69 22.60 1.87
C VAL A 70 -21.14 22.85 2.24
N SER A 71 -21.90 23.47 1.34
CA SER A 71 -23.36 23.66 1.49
C SER A 71 -24.16 22.45 1.00
N HIS A 72 -23.66 21.70 0.01
CA HIS A 72 -24.38 20.56 -0.54
C HIS A 72 -23.47 19.54 -1.24
N LEU A 73 -23.95 18.30 -1.38
CA LEU A 73 -23.35 17.22 -2.15
C LEU A 73 -24.45 16.49 -2.92
N PHE A 74 -24.36 16.46 -4.26
CA PHE A 74 -25.35 15.82 -5.12
C PHE A 74 -24.80 14.57 -5.80
N PHE A 75 -25.64 13.56 -5.94
CA PHE A 75 -25.41 12.41 -6.79
C PHE A 75 -26.72 12.05 -7.50
N ALA A 76 -26.86 12.49 -8.75
CA ALA A 76 -28.15 12.46 -9.43
C ALA A 76 -29.25 13.11 -8.56
N ASP A 77 -30.33 12.39 -8.25
CA ASP A 77 -31.43 12.83 -7.41
C ASP A 77 -31.14 12.76 -5.90
N ASP A 78 -30.19 11.92 -5.48
CA ASP A 78 -29.75 11.82 -4.09
C ASP A 78 -28.97 13.09 -3.70
N SER A 79 -29.57 13.93 -2.86
CA SER A 79 -29.05 15.24 -2.49
C SER A 79 -28.83 15.36 -0.98
N LEU A 80 -27.63 15.80 -0.58
CA LEU A 80 -27.32 16.20 0.79
C LEU A 80 -27.18 17.71 0.84
N ILE A 81 -27.93 18.35 1.74
CA ILE A 81 -27.84 19.80 2.00
C ILE A 81 -27.38 20.00 3.45
N PHE A 82 -26.42 20.89 3.64
CA PHE A 82 -25.82 21.21 4.92
C PHE A 82 -26.13 22.66 5.30
N GLY A 83 -26.61 22.85 6.52
CA GLY A 83 -26.85 24.17 7.10
C GLY A 83 -26.79 24.09 8.62
N ARG A 84 -26.78 25.24 9.29
CA ARG A 84 -26.94 25.29 10.74
C ARG A 84 -28.39 24.99 11.11
N ALA A 85 -28.58 24.32 12.23
CA ALA A 85 -29.90 24.03 12.76
C ALA A 85 -30.50 25.28 13.42
N ASN A 86 -30.99 26.22 12.61
CA ASN A 86 -31.76 27.38 13.05
C ASN A 86 -32.86 27.69 12.03
N GLY A 87 -33.88 28.43 12.47
CA GLY A 87 -35.05 28.74 11.62
C GLY A 87 -34.70 29.57 10.38
N ARG A 88 -33.71 30.47 10.45
CA ARG A 88 -33.32 31.33 9.31
C ARG A 88 -32.75 30.50 8.15
N GLU A 89 -31.80 29.61 8.42
CA GLU A 89 -31.20 28.77 7.38
C GLU A 89 -32.22 27.74 6.86
N ALA A 90 -33.08 27.19 7.73
CA ALA A 90 -34.17 26.30 7.31
C ALA A 90 -35.15 26.99 6.34
N GLU A 91 -35.51 28.24 6.61
CA GLU A 91 -36.38 29.03 5.76
C GLU A 91 -35.71 29.37 4.42
N SER A 92 -34.41 29.68 4.42
CA SER A 92 -33.65 29.87 3.18
C SER A 92 -33.60 28.59 2.33
N ILE A 93 -33.34 27.42 2.95
CA ILE A 93 -33.38 26.13 2.26
C ILE A 93 -34.77 25.87 1.67
N ARG A 94 -35.84 26.08 2.45
CA ARG A 94 -37.23 25.91 2.00
C ARG A 94 -37.53 26.78 0.78
N ARG A 95 -37.15 28.06 0.82
CA ARG A 95 -37.32 29.02 -0.28
C ARG A 95 -36.55 28.60 -1.53
N ILE A 96 -35.31 28.13 -1.38
CA ILE A 96 -34.48 27.66 -2.49
C ILE A 96 -35.11 26.44 -3.15
N LEU A 97 -35.55 25.46 -2.35
CA LEU A 97 -36.24 24.27 -2.87
C LEU A 97 -37.51 24.65 -3.61
N GLN A 98 -38.37 25.50 -3.04
CA GLN A 98 -39.60 25.95 -3.71
C GLN A 98 -39.33 26.70 -5.03
N CYS A 99 -38.31 27.55 -5.06
CA CYS A 99 -37.88 28.23 -6.28
C CYS A 99 -37.44 27.23 -7.36
N TYR A 100 -36.64 26.25 -6.96
CA TYR A 100 -36.20 25.18 -7.85
C TYR A 100 -37.36 24.32 -8.36
N GLU A 101 -38.28 23.93 -7.48
CA GLU A 101 -39.47 23.13 -7.86
C GLU A 101 -40.35 23.89 -8.85
N TYR A 102 -40.56 25.19 -8.61
CA TYR A 102 -41.32 26.06 -9.50
C TYR A 102 -40.66 26.21 -10.87
N ALA A 103 -39.34 26.43 -10.91
CA ALA A 103 -38.61 26.65 -12.16
C ALA A 103 -38.38 25.35 -12.96
N SER A 104 -38.13 24.23 -12.30
CA SER A 104 -37.78 22.95 -12.95
C SER A 104 -38.97 22.01 -13.17
N GLY A 105 -40.06 22.19 -12.42
CA GLY A 105 -41.17 21.24 -12.34
C GLY A 105 -40.83 19.92 -11.64
N GLN A 106 -39.62 19.77 -11.09
CA GLN A 106 -39.27 18.65 -10.22
C GLN A 106 -39.81 18.90 -8.81
N GLN A 107 -40.09 17.84 -8.05
CA GLN A 107 -40.59 17.94 -6.68
C GLN A 107 -39.73 17.14 -5.73
N VAL A 108 -39.53 17.66 -4.53
CA VAL A 108 -38.85 16.97 -3.43
C VAL A 108 -39.75 15.85 -2.92
N ASN A 109 -39.18 14.65 -2.81
CA ASN A 109 -39.88 13.53 -2.18
C ASN A 109 -39.72 13.60 -0.66
N PHE A 110 -40.69 14.21 0.02
CA PHE A 110 -40.66 14.35 1.49
C PHE A 110 -40.73 13.01 2.22
N ASP A 111 -41.34 11.96 1.65
CA ASP A 111 -41.40 10.62 2.26
C ASP A 111 -40.04 9.92 2.32
N LYS A 112 -39.16 10.22 1.36
CA LYS A 112 -37.78 9.70 1.29
C LYS A 112 -36.76 10.64 1.92
N SER A 113 -37.14 11.88 2.16
CA SER A 113 -36.26 12.91 2.69
C SER A 113 -36.31 12.91 4.22
N ALA A 114 -35.16 13.07 4.85
CA ALA A 114 -35.08 13.13 6.30
C ALA A 114 -33.94 14.06 6.74
N ILE A 115 -34.05 14.56 7.97
CA ILE A 115 -33.03 15.41 8.58
C ILE A 115 -32.30 14.64 9.69
N THR A 116 -30.98 14.84 9.78
CA THR A 116 -30.19 14.43 10.95
C THR A 116 -29.60 15.66 11.61
N PHE A 117 -29.79 15.77 12.92
CA PHE A 117 -29.23 16.86 13.73
C PHE A 117 -27.95 16.43 14.42
N SER A 118 -27.05 17.39 14.68
CA SER A 118 -25.92 17.14 15.57
C SER A 118 -26.41 16.90 17.01
N PRO A 119 -25.69 16.12 17.83
CA PRO A 119 -26.07 15.87 19.22
C PRO A 119 -26.26 17.15 20.04
N ASN A 120 -25.53 18.22 19.67
CA ASN A 120 -25.47 19.47 20.42
C ASN A 120 -26.56 20.49 20.02
N VAL A 121 -27.46 20.15 19.09
CA VAL A 121 -28.57 21.04 18.70
C VAL A 121 -29.65 21.04 19.79
N LEU A 122 -30.08 22.23 20.22
CA LEU A 122 -31.14 22.40 21.22
C LEU A 122 -32.48 21.85 20.73
N PRO A 123 -33.31 21.27 21.61
CA PRO A 123 -34.63 20.74 21.23
C PRO A 123 -35.54 21.79 20.55
N ALA A 124 -35.50 23.05 21.02
CA ALA A 124 -36.28 24.14 20.44
C ALA A 124 -35.92 24.40 18.97
N ASP A 125 -34.62 24.43 18.65
CA ASP A 125 -34.12 24.61 17.28
C ASP A 125 -34.51 23.43 16.38
N ARG A 126 -34.46 22.19 16.91
CA ARG A 126 -34.89 21.00 16.16
C ARG A 126 -36.35 21.10 15.77
N THR A 127 -37.24 21.43 16.71
CA THR A 127 -38.67 21.59 16.45
C THR A 127 -38.94 22.70 15.44
N SER A 128 -38.23 23.84 15.56
CA SER A 128 -38.34 24.95 14.61
C SER A 128 -37.96 24.51 13.18
N VAL A 129 -36.79 23.86 13.02
CA VAL A 129 -36.32 23.41 11.71
C VAL A 129 -37.25 22.36 11.09
N LEU A 130 -37.73 21.40 11.89
CA LEU A 130 -38.66 20.37 11.42
C LEU A 130 -40.01 20.97 11.00
N GLY A 131 -40.53 21.94 11.76
CA GLY A 131 -41.76 22.65 11.43
C GLY A 131 -41.67 23.44 10.12
N ILE A 132 -40.52 24.07 9.86
CA ILE A 132 -40.29 24.84 8.63
C ILE A 132 -40.12 23.93 7.41
N LEU A 133 -39.30 22.88 7.53
CA LEU A 133 -38.96 22.02 6.39
C LEU A 133 -39.99 20.91 6.14
N GLY A 134 -40.86 20.60 7.11
CA GLY A 134 -41.89 19.56 6.98
C GLY A 134 -41.32 18.16 6.83
N LEU A 135 -40.12 17.89 7.37
CA LEU A 135 -39.39 16.63 7.22
C LEU A 135 -39.41 15.79 8.50
N GLY A 136 -39.27 14.47 8.33
CA GLY A 136 -38.99 13.57 9.45
C GLY A 136 -37.56 13.70 9.97
N SER A 137 -37.37 13.52 11.28
CA SER A 137 -36.03 13.45 11.90
C SER A 137 -35.59 11.99 12.05
N VAL A 138 -34.38 11.67 11.58
CA VAL A 138 -33.73 10.38 11.80
C VAL A 138 -32.46 10.55 12.64
N ALA A 139 -32.25 9.63 13.58
CA ALA A 139 -31.09 9.67 14.49
C ALA A 139 -29.76 9.64 13.71
N THR A 140 -29.67 8.77 12.71
CA THR A 140 -28.54 8.70 11.76
C THR A 140 -29.04 8.19 10.42
N HIS A 141 -28.53 8.77 9.33
CA HIS A 141 -28.73 8.21 7.99
C HIS A 141 -27.83 7.00 7.80
N ASP A 142 -28.27 5.79 8.13
CA ASP A 142 -27.39 4.61 8.19
C ASP A 142 -26.58 4.33 6.92
N LYS A 143 -27.09 4.70 5.73
CA LYS A 143 -26.40 4.51 4.44
C LYS A 143 -26.63 5.69 3.50
N TYR A 144 -25.58 6.06 2.77
CA TYR A 144 -25.64 7.00 1.64
C TYR A 144 -24.90 6.39 0.45
N LEU A 145 -25.56 6.35 -0.71
CA LEU A 145 -25.05 5.69 -1.93
C LEU A 145 -24.55 4.26 -1.70
N GLY A 146 -25.14 3.53 -0.74
CA GLY A 146 -24.74 2.18 -0.38
C GLY A 146 -23.53 2.05 0.56
N LEU A 147 -22.91 3.16 0.97
CA LEU A 147 -21.85 3.22 1.99
C LEU A 147 -22.41 3.62 3.36
N PRO A 148 -21.83 3.16 4.47
CA PRO A 148 -22.21 3.60 5.81
C PRO A 148 -21.76 5.05 6.02
N THR A 149 -22.66 5.91 6.51
CA THR A 149 -22.32 7.32 6.81
C THR A 149 -21.61 7.45 8.17
N VAL A 150 -21.97 6.60 9.13
CA VAL A 150 -21.38 6.53 10.46
C VAL A 150 -20.84 5.12 10.66
N ILE A 151 -19.52 5.03 10.84
CA ILE A 151 -18.88 3.78 11.25
C ILE A 151 -18.67 3.88 12.76
N GLY A 152 -19.59 3.28 13.52
CA GLY A 152 -19.50 3.22 14.98
C GLY A 152 -18.43 2.25 15.46
N ARG A 153 -18.28 2.13 16.79
CA ARG A 153 -17.30 1.23 17.43
C ARG A 153 -17.43 -0.24 16.96
N ASN A 154 -18.64 -0.70 16.65
CA ASN A 154 -18.88 -2.05 16.13
C ASN A 154 -18.77 -2.11 14.59
N LYS A 155 -17.53 -2.14 14.10
CA LYS A 155 -17.20 -2.29 12.67
C LYS A 155 -17.77 -3.58 12.07
N LYS A 156 -17.75 -4.69 12.83
CA LYS A 156 -18.23 -6.01 12.35
C LYS A 156 -19.69 -5.95 11.92
N ARG A 157 -20.56 -5.32 12.73
CA ARG A 157 -21.98 -5.14 12.39
C ARG A 157 -22.17 -4.27 11.15
N THR A 158 -21.37 -3.21 11.02
CA THR A 158 -21.44 -2.26 9.89
C THR A 158 -21.16 -2.97 8.57
N PHE A 159 -20.14 -3.83 8.52
CA PHE A 159 -19.73 -4.53 7.30
C PHE A 159 -20.37 -5.91 7.10
N ALA A 160 -21.10 -6.44 8.09
CA ALA A 160 -21.80 -7.73 7.99
C ALA A 160 -22.78 -7.79 6.80
N SER A 161 -23.42 -6.66 6.47
CA SER A 161 -24.36 -6.58 5.34
C SER A 161 -23.75 -6.93 3.98
N ILE A 162 -22.43 -6.83 3.82
CA ILE A 162 -21.74 -7.26 2.60
C ILE A 162 -21.81 -8.78 2.47
N CYS A 163 -21.55 -9.50 3.57
CA CYS A 163 -21.64 -10.96 3.59
C CYS A 163 -23.06 -11.41 3.24
N ASP A 164 -24.08 -10.73 3.77
CA ASP A 164 -25.47 -11.05 3.49
C ASP A 164 -25.84 -10.83 2.01
N LYS A 165 -25.31 -9.77 1.39
CA LYS A 165 -25.48 -9.51 -0.05
C LYS A 165 -24.85 -10.64 -0.89
N VAL A 166 -23.64 -11.07 -0.55
CA VAL A 166 -22.95 -12.18 -1.23
C VAL A 166 -23.74 -13.49 -1.07
N GLN A 167 -24.18 -13.80 0.14
CA GLN A 167 -25.02 -14.99 0.39
C GLN A 167 -26.36 -14.94 -0.34
N LYS A 168 -27.01 -13.77 -0.39
CA LYS A 168 -28.28 -13.59 -1.12
C LYS A 168 -28.11 -13.84 -2.62
N ARG A 169 -26.99 -13.41 -3.22
CA ARG A 169 -26.66 -13.72 -4.62
C ARG A 169 -26.49 -15.22 -4.83
N ILE A 170 -25.77 -15.90 -3.94
CA ILE A 170 -25.55 -17.35 -4.01
C ILE A 170 -26.86 -18.14 -3.85
N ARG A 171 -27.74 -17.73 -2.92
CA ARG A 171 -29.05 -18.39 -2.72
C ARG A 171 -29.95 -18.32 -3.96
N GLY A 172 -29.81 -17.28 -4.77
CA GLY A 172 -30.51 -17.16 -6.05
C GLY A 172 -29.98 -18.11 -7.14
N TRP A 173 -28.87 -18.80 -6.90
CA TRP A 173 -28.25 -19.70 -7.87
C TRP A 173 -28.48 -21.16 -7.47
N LYS A 174 -29.19 -21.90 -8.32
CA LYS A 174 -29.26 -23.37 -8.20
C LYS A 174 -27.90 -23.95 -8.56
N ARG A 175 -27.11 -24.35 -7.54
CA ARG A 175 -25.72 -24.84 -7.69
C ARG A 175 -25.58 -26.04 -8.64
N SER A 176 -26.64 -26.82 -8.84
CA SER A 176 -26.71 -27.99 -9.72
C SER A 176 -26.43 -27.72 -11.20
N PHE A 177 -26.51 -26.46 -11.66
CA PHE A 177 -26.40 -26.12 -13.08
C PHE A 177 -25.02 -25.62 -13.51
N PHE A 178 -24.06 -25.47 -12.60
CA PHE A 178 -22.77 -24.85 -12.91
C PHE A 178 -21.63 -25.86 -12.95
N SER A 179 -20.94 -25.92 -14.09
CA SER A 179 -19.63 -26.56 -14.19
C SER A 179 -18.60 -25.89 -13.26
N ALA A 180 -17.45 -26.54 -13.04
CA ALA A 180 -16.35 -25.94 -12.29
C ALA A 180 -15.91 -24.58 -12.89
N GLY A 181 -15.79 -24.50 -14.22
CA GLY A 181 -15.50 -23.26 -14.93
C GLY A 181 -16.59 -22.19 -14.74
N GLY A 182 -17.87 -22.57 -14.76
CA GLY A 182 -18.97 -21.65 -14.50
C GLY A 182 -18.92 -21.05 -13.08
N ARG A 183 -18.61 -21.88 -12.07
CA ARG A 183 -18.44 -21.41 -10.69
C ARG A 183 -17.26 -20.45 -10.55
N GLU A 184 -16.14 -20.72 -11.23
CA GLU A 184 -14.95 -19.86 -11.23
C GLU A 184 -15.30 -18.46 -11.74
N ILE A 185 -16.01 -18.39 -12.88
CA ILE A 185 -16.43 -17.13 -13.50
C ILE A 185 -17.38 -16.37 -12.56
N LEU A 186 -18.39 -17.04 -11.97
CA LEU A 186 -19.33 -16.39 -11.04
C LEU A 186 -18.65 -15.83 -9.79
N ILE A 187 -17.65 -16.55 -9.25
CA ILE A 187 -16.88 -16.06 -8.11
C ILE A 187 -16.15 -14.77 -8.46
N LYS A 188 -15.41 -14.76 -9.57
CA LYS A 188 -14.58 -13.62 -9.98
C LYS A 188 -15.42 -12.42 -10.43
N ALA A 189 -16.42 -12.65 -11.27
CA ALA A 189 -17.21 -11.59 -11.90
C ALA A 189 -18.25 -11.00 -10.94
N ILE A 190 -18.76 -11.80 -9.99
CA ILE A 190 -19.88 -11.38 -9.14
C ILE A 190 -19.47 -11.37 -7.67
N LEU A 191 -19.09 -12.51 -7.08
CA LEU A 191 -18.92 -12.60 -5.62
C LEU A 191 -17.77 -11.73 -5.10
N GLN A 192 -16.63 -11.75 -5.79
CA GLN A 192 -15.48 -10.88 -5.48
C GLN A 192 -15.71 -9.43 -5.90
N ALA A 193 -16.69 -9.15 -6.77
CA ALA A 193 -17.00 -7.79 -7.21
C ALA A 193 -17.97 -7.05 -6.26
N VAL A 194 -18.90 -7.77 -5.60
CA VAL A 194 -19.85 -7.21 -4.63
C VAL A 194 -19.19 -6.34 -3.55
N PRO A 195 -18.09 -6.75 -2.88
CA PRO A 195 -17.48 -5.93 -1.84
C PRO A 195 -16.65 -4.75 -2.37
N ASN A 196 -16.33 -4.70 -3.68
CA ASN A 196 -15.38 -3.74 -4.27
C ASN A 196 -15.69 -2.29 -3.90
N TYR A 197 -16.97 -1.92 -3.95
CA TYR A 197 -17.39 -0.55 -3.68
C TYR A 197 -17.04 -0.11 -2.25
N MET A 198 -17.31 -0.96 -1.24
CA MET A 198 -16.94 -0.67 0.15
C MET A 198 -15.43 -0.84 0.40
N MET A 199 -14.81 -1.86 -0.21
CA MET A 199 -13.34 -2.06 -0.16
C MET A 199 -12.57 -0.91 -0.81
N SER A 200 -13.17 -0.15 -1.71
CA SER A 200 -12.51 1.00 -2.31
C SER A 200 -12.31 2.16 -1.34
N MET A 201 -13.13 2.25 -0.29
CA MET A 201 -13.13 3.37 0.65
C MET A 201 -12.68 2.99 2.06
N PHE A 202 -12.92 1.75 2.49
CA PHE A 202 -12.69 1.32 3.86
C PHE A 202 -11.82 0.06 3.93
N GLN A 203 -10.94 0.03 4.92
CA GLN A 203 -10.30 -1.19 5.39
C GLN A 203 -11.36 -2.04 6.11
N LEU A 204 -11.71 -3.16 5.50
CA LEU A 204 -12.63 -4.12 6.09
C LEU A 204 -11.94 -4.85 7.25
N PRO A 205 -12.68 -5.18 8.32
CA PRO A 205 -12.17 -6.07 9.36
C PRO A 205 -11.76 -7.40 8.77
N VAL A 206 -10.61 -7.94 9.18
CA VAL A 206 -10.11 -9.26 8.73
C VAL A 206 -11.18 -10.34 8.89
N ALA A 207 -11.88 -10.38 10.02
CA ALA A 207 -13.00 -11.29 10.26
C ALA A 207 -14.14 -11.20 9.22
N THR A 208 -14.38 -10.01 8.63
CA THR A 208 -15.35 -9.86 7.54
C THR A 208 -14.80 -10.46 6.24
N CYS A 209 -13.52 -10.23 5.94
CA CYS A 209 -12.84 -10.86 4.81
C CYS A 209 -12.82 -12.39 4.95
N ASP A 210 -12.55 -12.93 6.14
CA ASP A 210 -12.55 -14.36 6.44
C ASP A 210 -13.95 -14.98 6.26
N LYS A 211 -14.99 -14.26 6.70
CA LYS A 211 -16.37 -14.69 6.49
C LYS A 211 -16.73 -14.72 5.01
N LEU A 212 -16.31 -13.72 4.23
CA LEU A 212 -16.50 -13.69 2.77
C LEU A 212 -15.72 -14.83 2.08
N ARG A 213 -14.46 -15.02 2.44
CA ARG A 213 -13.62 -16.15 2.01
C ARG A 213 -14.31 -17.48 2.28
N SER A 214 -14.86 -17.66 3.49
CA SER A 214 -15.58 -18.88 3.87
C SER A 214 -16.83 -19.11 3.01
N ILE A 215 -17.61 -18.05 2.73
CA ILE A 215 -18.78 -18.13 1.85
C ILE A 215 -18.38 -18.51 0.42
N ILE A 216 -17.30 -17.93 -0.10
CA ILE A 216 -16.76 -18.22 -1.44
C ILE A 216 -16.26 -19.67 -1.52
N LEU A 217 -15.51 -20.12 -0.51
CA LEU A 217 -15.02 -21.49 -0.41
C LEU A 217 -16.17 -22.51 -0.32
N GLN A 218 -17.23 -22.20 0.43
CA GLN A 218 -18.42 -23.05 0.49
C GLN A 218 -19.11 -23.14 -0.88
N PHE A 219 -19.14 -22.05 -1.65
CA PHE A 219 -19.70 -22.07 -3.01
C PHE A 219 -18.80 -22.84 -4.00
N TRP A 220 -17.47 -22.74 -3.85
CA TRP A 220 -16.51 -23.41 -4.72
C TRP A 220 -16.41 -24.92 -4.45
N TRP A 221 -16.31 -25.35 -3.18
CA TRP A 221 -16.14 -26.75 -2.81
C TRP A 221 -17.46 -27.47 -2.47
N GLY A 222 -18.52 -26.75 -2.09
CA GLY A 222 -19.77 -27.34 -1.64
C GLY A 222 -20.55 -28.05 -2.76
N THR A 223 -21.26 -29.12 -2.39
CA THR A 223 -22.25 -29.81 -3.24
C THR A 223 -23.68 -29.45 -2.79
N ASN A 224 -24.72 -29.93 -3.51
CA ASN A 224 -26.13 -29.57 -3.28
C ASN A 224 -26.69 -29.87 -1.87
N ASN A 225 -26.04 -30.71 -1.06
CA ASN A 225 -26.61 -31.22 0.20
C ASN A 225 -26.26 -30.41 1.46
N ASP A 226 -25.89 -29.13 1.35
CA ASP A 226 -25.54 -28.25 2.49
C ASP A 226 -24.44 -28.77 3.45
N LYS A 227 -23.82 -29.91 3.15
CA LYS A 227 -22.70 -30.46 3.93
C LYS A 227 -21.44 -29.64 3.67
N ARG A 228 -20.79 -29.21 4.75
CA ARG A 228 -19.48 -28.54 4.72
C ARG A 228 -18.45 -29.52 4.16
N LYS A 229 -17.93 -29.26 2.96
CA LYS A 229 -16.78 -30.02 2.41
C LYS A 229 -15.48 -29.38 2.86
N ILE A 230 -14.48 -30.23 3.06
CA ILE A 230 -13.10 -29.83 3.37
C ILE A 230 -12.53 -29.09 2.15
N ALA A 231 -11.89 -27.95 2.40
CA ALA A 231 -11.07 -27.29 1.39
C ALA A 231 -9.76 -28.07 1.27
N TRP A 232 -9.54 -28.74 0.15
CA TRP A 232 -8.38 -29.61 -0.08
C TRP A 232 -7.10 -28.85 -0.43
N VAL A 233 -7.23 -27.57 -0.77
CA VAL A 233 -6.12 -26.70 -1.20
C VAL A 233 -6.14 -25.45 -0.33
N LYS A 234 -4.95 -24.97 0.07
CA LYS A 234 -4.81 -23.72 0.84
C LYS A 234 -5.38 -22.56 0.04
N TRP A 235 -5.92 -21.56 0.73
CA TRP A 235 -6.58 -20.43 0.05
C TRP A 235 -5.58 -19.59 -0.74
N GLU A 236 -4.37 -19.51 -0.21
CA GLU A 236 -3.23 -18.77 -0.74
C GLU A 236 -2.83 -19.36 -2.11
N ASP A 237 -2.78 -20.69 -2.23
CA ASP A 237 -2.54 -21.41 -3.49
C ASP A 237 -3.69 -21.19 -4.49
N VAL A 238 -4.94 -21.18 -4.02
CA VAL A 238 -6.12 -20.91 -4.86
C VAL A 238 -6.08 -19.47 -5.42
N CYS A 239 -5.50 -18.52 -4.68
CA CYS A 239 -5.35 -17.14 -5.12
C CYS A 239 -4.24 -16.92 -6.15
N GLN A 240 -3.30 -17.87 -6.29
CA GLN A 240 -2.22 -17.76 -7.26
C GLN A 240 -2.75 -17.66 -8.70
N PRO A 241 -2.04 -16.96 -9.61
CA PRO A 241 -2.41 -16.92 -11.03
C PRO A 241 -2.49 -18.31 -11.65
N LYS A 242 -3.29 -18.47 -12.71
CA LYS A 242 -3.36 -19.73 -13.48
C LYS A 242 -2.02 -20.19 -14.02
N SER A 243 -1.13 -19.26 -14.38
CA SER A 243 0.24 -19.56 -14.80
C SER A 243 1.10 -20.20 -13.71
N LYS A 244 0.72 -20.04 -12.43
CA LYS A 244 1.37 -20.66 -11.27
C LYS A 244 0.54 -21.81 -10.69
N GLY A 245 -0.41 -22.36 -11.46
CA GLY A 245 -1.25 -23.49 -11.04
C GLY A 245 -2.45 -23.12 -10.14
N GLY A 246 -2.65 -21.85 -9.79
CA GLY A 246 -3.79 -21.41 -8.98
C GLY A 246 -5.05 -21.09 -9.80
N LEU A 247 -6.12 -20.66 -9.13
CA LEU A 247 -7.38 -20.28 -9.79
C LEU A 247 -7.49 -18.78 -10.04
N GLY A 248 -6.56 -17.96 -9.57
CA GLY A 248 -6.59 -16.51 -9.67
C GLY A 248 -7.75 -15.88 -8.92
N PHE A 249 -8.19 -16.49 -7.82
CA PHE A 249 -9.03 -15.81 -6.83
C PHE A 249 -8.20 -14.74 -6.12
N LYS A 250 -8.88 -13.81 -5.43
CA LYS A 250 -8.22 -12.70 -4.77
C LYS A 250 -8.21 -12.93 -3.28
N ASP A 251 -7.06 -12.72 -2.67
CA ASP A 251 -6.99 -12.42 -1.25
C ASP A 251 -7.72 -11.10 -1.00
N LEU A 252 -8.78 -11.15 -0.20
CA LEU A 252 -9.68 -10.02 0.00
C LEU A 252 -9.05 -8.91 0.85
N VAL A 253 -8.09 -9.25 1.72
CA VAL A 253 -7.40 -8.27 2.57
C VAL A 253 -6.38 -7.50 1.73
N LEU A 254 -5.51 -8.20 1.01
CA LEU A 254 -4.53 -7.57 0.12
C LEU A 254 -5.22 -6.80 -1.02
N PHE A 255 -6.29 -7.36 -1.58
CA PHE A 255 -7.07 -6.68 -2.62
C PHE A 255 -7.76 -5.42 -2.10
N ASN A 256 -8.27 -5.45 -0.86
CA ASN A 256 -8.82 -4.27 -0.21
C ASN A 256 -7.73 -3.19 -0.01
N GLN A 257 -6.51 -3.55 0.40
CA GLN A 257 -5.40 -2.60 0.55
C GLN A 257 -5.08 -1.92 -0.79
N ALA A 258 -4.97 -2.72 -1.85
CA ALA A 258 -4.70 -2.22 -3.19
C ALA A 258 -5.81 -1.29 -3.72
N MET A 259 -7.08 -1.55 -3.36
CA MET A 259 -8.21 -0.71 -3.72
C MET A 259 -8.20 0.64 -2.99
N VAL A 260 -7.88 0.64 -1.69
CA VAL A 260 -7.78 1.88 -0.90
C VAL A 260 -6.57 2.72 -1.33
N ALA A 261 -5.43 2.09 -1.62
CA ALA A 261 -4.25 2.76 -2.17
C ALA A 261 -4.56 3.51 -3.48
N LYS A 262 -5.49 3.01 -4.31
CA LYS A 262 -5.95 3.73 -5.50
C LYS A 262 -6.64 5.06 -5.18
N GLN A 263 -7.34 5.16 -4.05
CA GLN A 263 -7.95 6.43 -3.65
C GLN A 263 -6.88 7.41 -3.18
N VAL A 264 -5.87 6.96 -2.44
CA VAL A 264 -4.73 7.79 -2.05
C VAL A 264 -4.02 8.33 -3.30
N TRP A 265 -3.77 7.49 -4.29
CA TRP A 265 -3.24 7.91 -5.59
C TRP A 265 -4.10 8.98 -6.27
N ARG A 266 -5.43 8.85 -6.25
CA ARG A 266 -6.33 9.89 -6.78
C ARG A 266 -6.24 11.21 -6.02
N LEU A 267 -6.09 11.17 -4.70
CA LEU A 267 -5.91 12.38 -3.89
C LEU A 267 -4.60 13.09 -4.22
N MET A 268 -3.54 12.33 -4.53
CA MET A 268 -2.27 12.89 -5.01
C MET A 268 -2.40 13.54 -6.39
N GLN A 269 -3.06 12.86 -7.33
CA GLN A 269 -3.18 13.32 -8.72
C GLN A 269 -4.21 14.45 -8.91
N SER A 270 -5.09 14.69 -7.93
CA SER A 270 -6.12 15.73 -8.01
C SER A 270 -6.25 16.49 -6.69
N PRO A 271 -5.20 17.24 -6.29
CA PRO A 271 -5.14 17.92 -4.98
C PRO A 271 -6.18 19.03 -4.83
N HIS A 272 -6.66 19.59 -5.95
CA HIS A 272 -7.68 20.65 -5.95
C HIS A 272 -9.12 20.13 -5.84
N SER A 273 -9.33 18.81 -5.93
CA SER A 273 -10.66 18.21 -5.75
C SER A 273 -11.23 18.55 -4.37
N LEU A 274 -12.56 18.68 -4.26
CA LEU A 274 -13.21 18.98 -2.99
C LEU A 274 -12.84 17.96 -1.90
N ALA A 275 -12.81 16.68 -2.26
CA ALA A 275 -12.41 15.60 -1.35
C ALA A 275 -10.97 15.76 -0.85
N ALA A 276 -10.01 16.04 -1.74
CA ALA A 276 -8.61 16.24 -1.36
C ALA A 276 -8.44 17.47 -0.46
N ARG A 277 -9.09 18.58 -0.78
CA ARG A 277 -9.09 19.79 0.06
C ARG A 277 -9.67 19.51 1.44
N VAL A 278 -10.86 18.91 1.52
CA VAL A 278 -11.51 18.59 2.81
C VAL A 278 -10.62 17.68 3.67
N LEU A 279 -10.01 16.65 3.09
CA LEU A 279 -9.13 15.74 3.82
C LEU A 279 -7.82 16.41 4.24
N LYS A 280 -7.19 17.20 3.36
CA LYS A 280 -5.96 17.96 3.66
C LYS A 280 -6.17 18.86 4.87
N TYR A 281 -7.16 19.74 4.82
CA TYR A 281 -7.43 20.68 5.92
C TYR A 281 -7.88 20.01 7.22
N LYS A 282 -8.37 18.77 7.17
CA LYS A 282 -8.79 18.02 8.37
C LYS A 282 -7.66 17.23 9.00
N TYR A 283 -6.82 16.57 8.19
CA TYR A 283 -5.89 15.56 8.68
C TYR A 283 -4.41 15.92 8.49
N PHE A 284 -4.06 16.65 7.43
CA PHE A 284 -2.68 16.99 7.08
C PHE A 284 -2.57 18.43 6.54
N PRO A 285 -2.95 19.46 7.32
CA PRO A 285 -3.06 20.83 6.82
C PRO A 285 -1.72 21.43 6.38
N ASN A 286 -0.63 21.04 7.07
CA ASN A 286 0.70 21.63 6.90
C ASN A 286 1.70 20.67 6.25
N THR A 287 1.27 19.50 5.79
CA THR A 287 2.16 18.47 5.24
C THR A 287 1.63 17.93 3.91
N SER A 288 2.42 17.10 3.24
CA SER A 288 1.94 16.33 2.09
C SER A 288 1.06 15.16 2.56
N ILE A 289 0.30 14.56 1.63
CA ILE A 289 -0.43 13.32 1.91
C ILE A 289 0.53 12.14 2.16
N LEU A 290 1.75 12.17 1.61
CA LEU A 290 2.74 11.11 1.77
C LEU A 290 3.29 11.08 3.20
N ASP A 291 3.45 12.25 3.81
CA ASP A 291 3.93 12.39 5.20
C ASP A 291 2.81 12.30 6.24
N ALA A 292 1.58 12.06 5.79
CA ALA A 292 0.43 12.10 6.65
C ALA A 292 0.41 10.89 7.61
N LYS A 293 0.14 11.16 8.89
CA LYS A 293 0.11 10.13 9.95
C LYS A 293 -1.30 9.93 10.47
N ASP A 294 -1.59 8.71 10.93
CA ASP A 294 -2.83 8.45 11.66
C ASP A 294 -2.72 8.98 13.09
N ARG A 295 -3.83 9.51 13.62
CA ARG A 295 -3.91 10.06 14.98
C ARG A 295 -5.03 9.37 15.75
N GLN A 296 -4.91 9.30 17.07
CA GLN A 296 -5.96 8.77 17.93
C GLN A 296 -7.25 9.58 17.74
N GLY A 297 -8.38 8.90 17.52
CA GLY A 297 -9.67 9.53 17.24
C GLY A 297 -9.92 9.87 15.76
N SER A 298 -9.03 9.49 14.85
CA SER A 298 -9.26 9.65 13.40
C SER A 298 -10.47 8.85 12.91
N SER A 299 -11.05 9.31 11.80
CA SER A 299 -12.16 8.58 11.18
C SER A 299 -11.66 7.27 10.58
N HIS A 300 -12.54 6.27 10.53
CA HIS A 300 -12.18 5.00 9.89
C HIS A 300 -11.83 5.12 8.42
N LEU A 301 -12.40 6.10 7.70
CA LEU A 301 -11.98 6.45 6.35
C LEU A 301 -10.50 6.87 6.33
N TRP A 302 -10.10 7.77 7.24
CA TRP A 302 -8.73 8.25 7.30
C TRP A 302 -7.73 7.15 7.62
N SER A 303 -7.98 6.36 8.67
CA SER A 303 -7.13 5.21 9.00
C SER A 303 -7.02 4.22 7.84
N SER A 304 -8.10 4.02 7.08
CA SER A 304 -8.08 3.18 5.88
C SER A 304 -7.17 3.76 4.80
N LEU A 305 -7.26 5.07 4.54
CA LEU A 305 -6.40 5.76 3.58
C LEU A 305 -4.92 5.66 3.98
N ILE A 306 -4.59 5.84 5.26
CA ILE A 306 -3.22 5.63 5.76
C ILE A 306 -2.76 4.18 5.56
N TRP A 307 -3.64 3.20 5.78
CA TRP A 307 -3.32 1.79 5.51
C TRP A 307 -3.05 1.51 4.02
N GLY A 308 -3.81 2.13 3.11
CA GLY A 308 -3.55 2.08 1.67
C GLY A 308 -2.26 2.82 1.28
N LEU A 309 -1.98 3.96 1.91
CA LEU A 309 -0.79 4.77 1.69
C LEU A 309 0.50 3.98 1.99
N LYS A 310 0.50 3.11 3.01
CA LYS A 310 1.64 2.20 3.29
C LYS A 310 2.00 1.30 2.10
N LEU A 311 1.00 0.74 1.42
CA LEU A 311 1.22 -0.05 0.21
C LEU A 311 1.69 0.83 -0.95
N LEU A 312 1.13 2.03 -1.07
CA LEU A 312 1.47 2.97 -2.14
C LEU A 312 2.95 3.39 -2.06
N HIS A 313 3.50 3.61 -0.86
CA HIS A 313 4.91 3.94 -0.67
C HIS A 313 5.88 2.89 -1.25
N LEU A 314 5.51 1.60 -1.27
CA LEU A 314 6.37 0.51 -1.76
C LEU A 314 6.62 0.56 -3.28
N GLY A 315 5.85 1.35 -4.02
CA GLY A 315 6.02 1.50 -5.47
C GLY A 315 5.97 2.94 -5.96
N LEU A 316 5.98 3.92 -5.05
CA LEU A 316 6.08 5.33 -5.40
C LEU A 316 7.53 5.69 -5.71
N ARG A 317 7.73 6.33 -6.86
CA ARG A 317 9.03 6.81 -7.31
C ARG A 317 8.90 8.22 -7.85
N LYS A 318 9.80 9.12 -7.46
CA LYS A 318 9.90 10.46 -8.05
C LYS A 318 10.38 10.38 -9.49
N VAL A 319 9.78 11.18 -10.35
CA VAL A 319 10.22 11.40 -11.73
C VAL A 319 10.94 12.73 -11.75
N VAL A 320 12.20 12.70 -12.18
CA VAL A 320 13.04 13.90 -12.30
C VAL A 320 12.53 14.76 -13.44
N GLY A 321 12.17 16.00 -13.11
CA GLY A 321 11.84 17.07 -14.04
C GLY A 321 12.99 18.06 -14.11
N ASP A 322 12.94 19.10 -13.28
CA ASP A 322 14.02 20.08 -13.07
C ASP A 322 14.99 19.69 -11.95
N GLY A 323 14.65 18.68 -11.14
CA GLY A 323 15.48 18.17 -10.06
C GLY A 323 15.56 19.07 -8.82
N GLN A 324 14.83 20.20 -8.79
CA GLN A 324 14.92 21.19 -7.70
C GLN A 324 14.19 20.74 -6.44
N SER A 325 13.32 19.74 -6.53
CA SER A 325 12.55 19.21 -5.39
C SER A 325 12.87 17.73 -5.09
N VAL A 326 13.94 17.20 -5.67
CA VAL A 326 14.43 15.82 -5.44
C VAL A 326 15.77 15.84 -4.73
N ASP A 327 15.79 15.41 -3.46
CA ASP A 327 17.03 15.12 -2.75
C ASP A 327 17.67 13.86 -3.35
N ALA A 328 18.90 13.99 -3.82
CA ALA A 328 19.57 12.96 -4.60
C ALA A 328 19.77 11.64 -3.84
N PHE A 329 19.79 11.66 -2.49
CA PHE A 329 20.03 10.47 -1.67
C PHE A 329 18.83 10.06 -0.81
N ARG A 330 18.02 11.02 -0.37
CA ARG A 330 16.87 10.76 0.54
C ARG A 330 15.59 10.43 -0.22
N ASP A 331 15.43 10.92 -1.44
CA ASP A 331 14.22 10.69 -2.21
C ASP A 331 14.28 9.42 -3.07
N PRO A 332 13.13 8.76 -3.29
CA PRO A 332 13.04 7.54 -4.10
C PRO A 332 12.93 7.88 -5.60
N TRP A 333 14.00 8.25 -6.31
CA TRP A 333 13.94 8.65 -7.74
C TRP A 333 14.64 7.67 -8.71
N ILE A 334 15.55 6.83 -8.23
CA ILE A 334 16.30 5.85 -9.02
C ILE A 334 15.39 4.71 -9.45
N PRO A 335 15.32 4.33 -10.75
CA PRO A 335 14.50 3.23 -11.28
C PRO A 335 15.01 1.83 -10.89
N ARG A 336 15.52 1.66 -9.67
CA ARG A 336 15.96 0.39 -9.10
C ARG A 336 14.92 -0.08 -8.07
N PRO A 337 14.40 -1.32 -8.15
CA PRO A 337 13.46 -1.86 -7.17
C PRO A 337 14.00 -1.83 -5.74
N VAL A 338 13.10 -2.02 -4.77
CA VAL A 338 13.28 -1.89 -3.31
C VAL A 338 13.09 -0.47 -2.78
N SER A 339 14.12 0.36 -2.81
CA SER A 339 14.13 1.68 -2.15
C SER A 339 13.91 2.82 -3.12
N PHE A 340 14.18 2.58 -4.41
CA PHE A 340 14.32 3.61 -5.45
C PHE A 340 15.32 4.72 -5.07
N ARG A 341 16.19 4.46 -4.10
CA ARG A 341 17.25 5.37 -3.65
C ARG A 341 18.59 4.89 -4.17
N PRO A 342 19.58 5.77 -4.31
CA PRO A 342 20.95 5.35 -4.60
C PRO A 342 21.46 4.41 -3.51
N ILE A 343 22.35 3.52 -3.92
CA ILE A 343 23.13 2.66 -3.01
C ILE A 343 24.30 3.46 -2.41
N SER A 344 24.77 4.46 -3.16
CA SER A 344 25.87 5.34 -2.80
C SER A 344 25.63 6.03 -1.46
N PRO A 345 26.66 6.15 -0.62
CA PRO A 345 26.53 6.76 0.69
C PRO A 345 26.17 8.24 0.56
N ALA A 346 25.23 8.71 1.40
CA ALA A 346 24.78 10.09 1.37
C ALA A 346 25.86 11.05 1.90
N PRO A 347 26.17 12.15 1.19
CA PRO A 347 26.99 13.23 1.71
C PRO A 347 26.25 13.99 2.83
N ILE A 348 27.02 14.61 3.74
CA ILE A 348 26.49 15.31 4.92
C ILE A 348 25.68 16.55 4.52
N ASP A 349 26.15 17.30 3.53
CA ASP A 349 25.61 18.61 3.17
C ASP A 349 24.31 18.55 2.35
N GLY A 350 23.84 17.35 1.99
CA GLY A 350 22.69 17.16 1.10
C GLY A 350 23.04 17.58 -0.34
N VAL A 351 22.45 16.91 -1.32
CA VAL A 351 22.68 17.22 -2.74
C VAL A 351 21.34 17.13 -3.45
N MET A 352 20.99 18.16 -4.23
CA MET A 352 19.80 18.13 -5.06
C MET A 352 20.09 17.54 -6.43
N VAL A 353 19.11 16.84 -7.02
CA VAL A 353 19.27 16.27 -8.37
C VAL A 353 19.53 17.34 -9.42
N SER A 354 19.04 18.57 -9.22
CA SER A 354 19.33 19.71 -10.11
C SER A 354 20.83 20.04 -10.20
N GLU A 355 21.63 19.75 -9.17
CA GLU A 355 23.08 19.95 -9.16
C GLU A 355 23.84 18.89 -9.98
N LEU A 356 23.18 17.76 -10.26
CA LEU A 356 23.72 16.66 -11.07
C LEU A 356 23.41 16.84 -12.57
N ILE A 357 22.62 17.86 -12.91
CA ILE A 357 22.20 18.17 -14.28
C ILE A 357 23.07 19.31 -14.79
N GLY A 358 23.82 19.06 -15.86
CA GLY A 358 24.65 20.07 -16.52
C GLY A 358 23.80 21.14 -17.22
N SER A 359 24.44 22.27 -17.54
CA SER A 359 23.79 23.41 -18.22
C SER A 359 23.16 23.08 -19.58
N GLU A 360 23.59 21.99 -20.23
CA GLU A 360 23.05 21.49 -21.50
C GLU A 360 21.77 20.63 -21.33
N GLY A 361 21.31 20.42 -20.09
CA GLY A 361 20.14 19.59 -19.78
C GLY A 361 20.43 18.07 -19.82
N THR A 362 21.70 17.69 -19.77
CA THR A 362 22.19 16.31 -19.68
C THR A 362 22.80 16.04 -18.30
N TRP A 363 22.89 14.77 -17.90
CA TRP A 363 23.59 14.39 -16.67
C TRP A 363 25.07 14.79 -16.73
N ASP A 364 25.56 15.42 -15.67
CA ASP A 364 26.98 15.72 -15.53
C ASP A 364 27.71 14.51 -14.94
N VAL A 365 28.37 13.75 -15.82
CA VAL A 365 29.11 12.54 -15.47
C VAL A 365 30.25 12.83 -14.48
N GLN A 366 30.88 14.00 -14.57
CA GLN A 366 32.00 14.37 -13.70
C GLN A 366 31.49 14.58 -12.27
N THR A 367 30.39 15.33 -12.12
CA THR A 367 29.74 15.55 -10.82
C THR A 367 29.15 14.25 -10.28
N LEU A 368 28.51 13.43 -11.12
CA LEU A 368 28.02 12.10 -10.71
C LEU A 368 29.13 11.20 -10.17
N SER A 369 30.32 11.22 -10.79
CA SER A 369 31.47 10.41 -10.36
C SER A 369 32.06 10.84 -9.01
N GLN A 370 31.77 12.07 -8.56
CA GLN A 370 32.19 12.55 -7.24
C GLN A 370 31.27 12.03 -6.11
N TYR A 371 29.98 11.88 -6.41
CA TYR A 371 28.95 11.59 -5.41
C TYR A 371 28.46 10.13 -5.44
N PHE A 372 28.48 9.48 -6.59
CA PHE A 372 27.88 8.17 -6.80
C PHE A 372 28.91 7.11 -7.17
N LEU A 373 28.66 5.88 -6.72
CA LEU A 373 29.31 4.67 -7.21
C LEU A 373 28.89 4.44 -8.66
N SER A 374 29.76 3.83 -9.47
CA SER A 374 29.51 3.55 -10.90
C SER A 374 28.17 2.89 -11.19
N LEU A 375 27.69 2.10 -10.24
CA LEU A 375 26.45 1.33 -10.31
C LEU A 375 25.20 2.18 -10.25
N ASP A 376 25.24 3.26 -9.49
CA ASP A 376 24.17 4.24 -9.48
C ASP A 376 24.31 5.14 -10.70
N ILE A 377 25.53 5.50 -11.11
CA ILE A 377 25.80 6.28 -12.31
C ILE A 377 25.18 5.62 -13.55
N ASP A 378 25.42 4.33 -13.79
CA ASP A 378 24.87 3.61 -14.94
C ASP A 378 23.34 3.70 -15.02
N VAL A 379 22.69 3.61 -13.86
CA VAL A 379 21.23 3.70 -13.76
C VAL A 379 20.74 5.14 -13.92
N ILE A 380 21.45 6.12 -13.32
CA ILE A 380 21.13 7.55 -13.40
C ILE A 380 21.23 8.02 -14.86
N LEU A 381 22.29 7.65 -15.58
CA LEU A 381 22.47 8.00 -16.98
C LEU A 381 21.34 7.46 -17.88
N GLY A 382 20.71 6.34 -17.49
CA GLY A 382 19.54 5.80 -18.17
C GLY A 382 18.23 6.55 -17.91
N ILE A 383 18.19 7.50 -16.97
CA ILE A 383 17.00 8.31 -16.67
C ILE A 383 16.89 9.44 -17.70
N PRO A 384 15.81 9.49 -18.52
CA PRO A 384 15.65 10.55 -19.49
C PRO A 384 15.31 11.88 -18.79
N LEU A 385 16.12 12.90 -19.04
CA LEU A 385 15.86 14.28 -18.60
C LEU A 385 14.94 14.99 -19.58
N ARG A 386 14.00 15.78 -19.07
CA ARG A 386 13.03 16.54 -19.87
C ARG A 386 13.42 18.02 -19.99
N GLY A 387 14.72 18.30 -20.11
CA GLY A 387 15.26 19.64 -20.38
C GLY A 387 14.86 20.73 -19.37
N GLY A 388 14.61 20.38 -18.11
CA GLY A 388 14.35 21.34 -17.03
C GLY A 388 13.06 22.18 -17.13
N GLN A 389 12.17 21.87 -18.09
CA GLN A 389 10.94 22.65 -18.31
C GLN A 389 9.69 22.12 -17.58
N CYS A 390 9.83 21.02 -16.84
CA CYS A 390 8.73 20.36 -16.16
C CYS A 390 9.08 20.15 -14.69
N GLU A 391 8.12 20.40 -13.80
CA GLU A 391 8.28 20.16 -12.37
C GLU A 391 8.46 18.66 -12.09
N ASP A 392 9.19 18.35 -11.01
CA ASP A 392 9.30 16.98 -10.54
C ASP A 392 7.92 16.39 -10.17
N GLY A 393 7.77 15.09 -10.38
CA GLY A 393 6.49 14.41 -10.18
C GLY A 393 6.61 13.07 -9.45
N TRP A 394 5.46 12.43 -9.25
CA TRP A 394 5.39 11.07 -8.70
C TRP A 394 4.84 10.10 -9.74
N CYS A 395 5.50 8.95 -9.88
CA CYS A 395 5.03 7.82 -10.67
C CYS A 395 4.89 6.57 -9.81
N TRP A 396 4.05 5.66 -10.28
CA TRP A 396 3.97 4.29 -9.80
C TRP A 396 4.92 3.42 -10.64
N HIS A 397 5.99 2.90 -10.02
CA HIS A 397 7.06 2.19 -10.71
C HIS A 397 6.59 0.90 -11.41
N TYR A 398 5.69 0.13 -10.78
CA TYR A 398 5.27 -1.19 -11.28
C TYR A 398 4.19 -1.15 -12.38
N ASN A 399 4.07 -0.04 -13.10
CA ASN A 399 3.21 0.08 -14.27
C ASN A 399 3.89 0.97 -15.33
N SER A 400 3.90 0.53 -16.59
CA SER A 400 4.67 1.18 -17.66
C SER A 400 4.22 2.61 -17.96
N ASN A 401 2.93 2.92 -17.73
CA ASN A 401 2.40 4.27 -17.89
C ASN A 401 2.61 5.17 -16.65
N GLY A 402 3.36 4.69 -15.64
CA GLY A 402 3.60 5.40 -14.39
C GLY A 402 2.36 5.62 -13.52
N CYS A 403 1.20 5.07 -13.88
CA CYS A 403 -0.05 5.26 -13.17
C CYS A 403 -0.38 4.06 -12.28
N TYR A 404 -0.85 4.33 -11.06
CA TYR A 404 -1.29 3.26 -10.17
C TYR A 404 -2.53 2.54 -10.71
N SER A 405 -2.47 1.21 -10.75
CA SER A 405 -3.63 0.35 -10.97
C SER A 405 -3.82 -0.58 -9.78
N VAL A 406 -5.07 -0.97 -9.49
CA VAL A 406 -5.34 -1.95 -8.42
C VAL A 406 -4.64 -3.28 -8.71
N LYS A 407 -4.52 -3.66 -10.00
CA LYS A 407 -3.83 -4.88 -10.43
C LYS A 407 -2.34 -4.84 -10.05
N SER A 408 -1.65 -3.75 -10.35
CA SER A 408 -0.23 -3.59 -10.03
C SER A 408 0.02 -3.47 -8.54
N GLY A 409 -0.81 -2.70 -7.81
CA GLY A 409 -0.69 -2.60 -6.35
C GLY A 409 -1.02 -3.91 -5.62
N TYR A 410 -1.98 -4.69 -6.10
CA TYR A 410 -2.29 -6.01 -5.56
C TYR A 410 -1.12 -6.98 -5.75
N LYS A 411 -0.42 -6.90 -6.88
CA LYS A 411 0.80 -7.69 -7.13
C LYS A 411 1.88 -7.38 -6.10
N VAL A 412 2.15 -6.09 -5.87
CA VAL A 412 3.10 -5.64 -4.83
C VAL A 412 2.68 -6.09 -3.43
N ALA A 413 1.38 -6.09 -3.13
CA ALA A 413 0.87 -6.56 -1.84
C ALA A 413 1.10 -8.06 -1.64
N ILE A 414 0.87 -8.89 -2.66
CA ILE A 414 1.18 -10.33 -2.62
C ILE A 414 2.68 -10.55 -2.45
N ASP A 415 3.49 -9.85 -3.24
CA ASP A 415 4.95 -9.98 -3.20
C ASP A 415 5.51 -9.61 -1.81
N ARG A 416 4.91 -8.62 -1.14
CA ARG A 416 5.23 -8.24 0.25
C ARG A 416 4.78 -9.28 1.28
N GLU A 417 3.60 -9.88 1.12
CA GLU A 417 3.12 -10.89 2.06
C GLU A 417 3.94 -12.19 1.95
N ALA A 418 4.22 -12.65 0.73
CA ALA A 418 5.11 -13.79 0.48
C ALA A 418 6.50 -13.56 1.10
N TRP A 419 6.97 -12.31 1.05
CA TRP A 419 8.19 -11.87 1.71
C TRP A 419 8.14 -11.97 3.24
N GLU A 420 7.08 -11.43 3.86
CA GLU A 420 6.91 -11.41 5.31
C GLU A 420 6.79 -12.85 5.87
N GLU A 421 6.08 -13.72 5.16
CA GLU A 421 5.95 -15.16 5.49
C GLU A 421 7.30 -15.88 5.36
N PHE A 422 8.02 -15.65 4.26
CA PHE A 422 9.33 -16.27 4.02
C PHE A 422 10.37 -15.87 5.09
N CYS A 423 10.40 -14.61 5.50
CA CYS A 423 11.35 -14.11 6.50
C CYS A 423 11.00 -14.49 7.94
N GLY A 424 9.84 -15.10 8.20
CA GLY A 424 9.35 -15.33 9.56
C GLY A 424 9.06 -14.06 10.35
N VAL A 425 9.08 -12.88 9.71
CA VAL A 425 8.80 -11.58 10.33
C VAL A 425 7.30 -11.34 10.25
N SER A 426 6.54 -11.98 11.14
CA SER A 426 5.13 -11.63 11.36
C SER A 426 5.06 -10.40 12.27
N TYR A 427 4.88 -9.21 11.68
CA TYR A 427 4.29 -8.11 12.45
C TYR A 427 2.84 -8.48 12.71
N GLY A 428 2.57 -8.95 13.93
CA GLY A 428 1.28 -9.41 14.43
C GLY A 428 0.09 -8.68 13.81
N GLY A 429 -0.48 -9.32 12.80
CA GLY A 429 -1.60 -8.83 12.02
C GLY A 429 -2.48 -9.97 11.53
N GLY A 430 -2.57 -11.07 12.29
CA GLY A 430 -3.33 -12.24 11.85
C GLY A 430 -3.39 -13.39 12.85
N LEU A 431 -3.77 -13.13 14.10
CA LEU A 431 -4.50 -14.06 14.99
C LEU A 431 -4.92 -13.26 16.21
N GLY A 432 -6.22 -13.25 16.50
CA GLY A 432 -6.77 -12.48 17.61
C GLY A 432 -6.26 -13.01 18.95
N ALA A 433 -5.35 -12.27 19.57
CA ALA A 433 -5.18 -12.22 21.01
C ALA A 433 -4.99 -10.74 21.40
N SER A 434 -5.66 -10.36 22.48
CA SER A 434 -5.71 -9.02 23.05
C SER A 434 -4.34 -8.35 23.18
N LEU A 435 -4.31 -7.03 22.97
CA LEU A 435 -3.22 -6.16 23.43
C LEU A 435 -2.94 -6.42 24.92
N GLY A 436 -1.85 -7.13 25.18
CA GLY A 436 -1.16 -7.15 26.47
C GLY A 436 0.24 -6.61 26.22
N VAL A 437 0.50 -5.42 26.76
CA VAL A 437 1.84 -4.82 26.85
C VAL A 437 2.70 -5.78 27.67
N TRP A 438 3.68 -6.45 27.04
CA TRP A 438 4.76 -7.10 27.77
C TRP A 438 5.92 -6.11 27.87
N VAL A 439 5.90 -5.31 28.93
CA VAL A 439 7.11 -4.73 29.50
C VAL A 439 7.66 -5.82 30.42
N GLY A 440 8.67 -6.55 29.95
CA GLY A 440 9.41 -7.50 30.77
C GLY A 440 10.47 -6.75 31.58
N GLU A 441 10.11 -6.36 32.79
CA GLU A 441 11.04 -6.04 33.86
C GLU A 441 11.74 -7.34 34.28
N VAL A 442 13.07 -7.40 34.19
CA VAL A 442 13.86 -8.49 34.76
C VAL A 442 13.91 -8.27 36.27
N VAL A 443 12.97 -8.87 36.99
CA VAL A 443 13.03 -8.97 38.46
C VAL A 443 13.83 -10.22 38.81
N ALA A 444 14.96 -10.00 39.49
CA ALA A 444 15.71 -11.05 40.17
C ALA A 444 14.85 -11.63 41.30
N GLY A 445 14.62 -12.93 41.28
CA GLY A 445 13.96 -13.68 42.35
C GLY A 445 14.68 -15.00 42.56
N GLY A 446 15.41 -15.09 43.68
CA GLY A 446 16.10 -16.29 44.11
C GLY A 446 15.22 -17.26 44.90
N ASP A 447 15.81 -18.44 45.04
CA ASP A 447 15.63 -19.48 46.06
C ASP A 447 14.41 -20.40 46.02
N GLY A 448 14.69 -21.71 45.92
CA GLY A 448 13.75 -22.76 46.36
C GLY A 448 13.84 -24.14 45.70
N THR A 449 14.96 -24.85 45.89
CA THR A 449 15.06 -26.32 46.09
C THR A 449 14.55 -27.32 45.02
N GLY A 450 15.51 -28.09 44.46
CA GLY A 450 15.44 -29.55 44.43
C GLY A 450 14.97 -30.24 43.15
N MET A 451 15.91 -30.59 42.26
CA MET A 451 16.18 -31.98 41.86
C MET A 451 17.39 -32.02 40.91
N ASP A 452 18.45 -32.66 41.40
CA ASP A 452 19.68 -32.98 40.67
C ASP A 452 19.43 -33.95 39.52
N GLY A 453 20.18 -33.75 38.44
CA GLY A 453 20.54 -34.82 37.52
C GLY A 453 20.03 -34.65 36.10
N LEU A 454 20.68 -33.79 35.31
CA LEU A 454 20.96 -34.02 33.88
C LEU A 454 21.93 -32.96 33.36
N VAL A 455 23.20 -33.39 33.29
CA VAL A 455 24.29 -32.95 32.41
C VAL A 455 24.15 -31.55 31.79
N SER A 456 24.95 -30.61 32.29
CA SER A 456 25.29 -29.36 31.62
C SER A 456 26.03 -29.65 30.31
N GLY A 457 25.31 -29.67 29.19
CA GLY A 457 25.90 -29.40 27.89
C GLY A 457 25.85 -27.90 27.65
N GLU A 458 27.01 -27.23 27.59
CA GLU A 458 27.07 -25.95 26.88
C GLU A 458 26.47 -26.14 25.49
N PRO A 459 25.69 -25.18 24.94
CA PRO A 459 25.24 -25.30 23.55
C PRO A 459 26.50 -25.38 22.66
N GLU A 460 26.70 -26.53 22.01
CA GLU A 460 27.78 -26.72 21.04
C GLU A 460 27.70 -25.59 20.01
N ARG A 461 28.70 -24.70 20.00
CA ARG A 461 28.82 -23.68 18.95
C ARG A 461 28.95 -24.41 17.60
N CYS A 462 28.12 -24.00 16.63
CA CYS A 462 28.19 -24.52 15.28
C CYS A 462 29.55 -24.14 14.65
N ARG A 463 30.41 -25.13 14.42
CA ARG A 463 31.73 -24.96 13.80
C ARG A 463 31.60 -24.54 12.34
N TRP A 464 32.43 -23.59 11.91
CA TRP A 464 32.63 -23.28 10.50
C TRP A 464 33.60 -24.29 9.88
N TRP A 465 33.32 -24.79 8.68
CA TRP A 465 34.17 -25.75 7.99
C TRP A 465 34.65 -25.16 6.65
N PRO A 466 35.96 -25.11 6.38
CA PRO A 466 36.46 -24.59 5.12
C PRO A 466 35.99 -25.47 3.94
N PRO A 467 35.63 -24.87 2.79
CA PRO A 467 35.25 -25.64 1.62
C PRO A 467 36.47 -26.42 1.09
N GLY A 468 36.25 -27.67 0.67
CA GLY A 468 37.30 -28.58 0.18
C GLY A 468 38.05 -28.10 -1.08
N TRP A 469 37.62 -27.02 -1.72
CA TRP A 469 38.34 -26.26 -2.76
C TRP A 469 37.67 -24.88 -2.96
N GLY A 470 38.46 -23.84 -3.26
CA GLY A 470 37.98 -22.50 -3.64
C GLY A 470 37.94 -21.43 -2.54
N VAL A 471 37.46 -20.23 -2.92
CA VAL A 471 37.35 -19.04 -2.06
C VAL A 471 35.98 -19.02 -1.38
N CYS A 472 35.97 -18.89 -0.04
CA CYS A 472 34.76 -18.66 0.75
C CYS A 472 34.66 -17.18 1.12
N VAL A 473 33.47 -16.61 0.94
CA VAL A 473 33.22 -15.23 1.36
C VAL A 473 32.03 -15.11 2.31
N ILE A 474 32.33 -14.64 3.52
CA ILE A 474 31.46 -14.62 4.69
C ILE A 474 31.11 -13.15 5.02
N TRP A 475 29.83 -12.80 5.22
CA TRP A 475 29.33 -11.41 5.29
C TRP A 475 28.49 -11.10 6.51
N TRP A 476 28.58 -9.89 7.06
CA TRP A 476 27.70 -9.46 8.16
C TRP A 476 27.39 -7.96 8.17
N MET A 477 26.32 -7.59 8.88
CA MET A 477 25.85 -6.22 9.02
C MET A 477 25.52 -5.83 10.48
N LEU A 478 26.11 -4.75 11.01
CA LEU A 478 25.74 -4.12 12.29
C LEU A 478 24.95 -2.83 12.04
N SER A 479 23.79 -2.65 12.68
CA SER A 479 23.12 -1.34 12.77
C SER A 479 23.34 -0.71 14.15
N PRO A 480 24.20 0.32 14.26
CA PRO A 480 24.13 1.24 15.38
C PRO A 480 23.15 2.40 15.09
N TRP A 481 22.82 3.15 16.14
CA TRP A 481 21.86 4.25 16.18
C TRP A 481 22.01 5.24 15.00
N GLU A 482 20.88 5.79 14.52
CA GLU A 482 20.79 6.84 13.48
C GLU A 482 21.19 6.46 12.03
N ARG A 483 20.67 5.34 11.48
CA ARG A 483 20.76 4.99 10.02
C ARG A 483 22.17 4.69 9.51
N PHE A 484 23.10 4.37 10.41
CA PHE A 484 24.44 3.90 10.08
C PHE A 484 24.44 2.36 10.04
N TYR A 485 25.18 1.80 9.09
CA TYR A 485 25.32 0.37 8.90
C TYR A 485 26.78 0.01 8.63
N GLY A 486 27.35 -0.90 9.41
CA GLY A 486 28.66 -1.48 9.13
C GLY A 486 28.48 -2.76 8.33
N LEU A 487 29.10 -2.85 7.15
CA LEU A 487 29.20 -4.07 6.35
C LEU A 487 30.62 -4.61 6.48
N GLY A 488 30.78 -5.92 6.59
CA GLY A 488 32.10 -6.54 6.64
C GLY A 488 32.10 -7.91 6.02
N GLY A 489 33.25 -8.32 5.52
CA GLY A 489 33.46 -9.72 5.20
C GLY A 489 34.86 -10.10 4.80
N VAL A 490 35.03 -11.40 4.66
CA VAL A 490 36.33 -12.06 4.64
C VAL A 490 36.40 -13.07 3.52
N ILE A 491 37.51 -13.06 2.78
CA ILE A 491 37.88 -13.99 1.73
C ILE A 491 38.83 -15.01 2.35
N ARG A 492 38.44 -16.28 2.34
CA ARG A 492 39.22 -17.39 2.88
C ARG A 492 39.61 -18.41 1.84
N GLY A 493 40.80 -18.98 2.02
CA GLY A 493 41.27 -20.14 1.28
C GLY A 493 40.79 -21.47 1.86
N HIS A 494 41.20 -22.55 1.21
CA HIS A 494 40.79 -23.93 1.46
C HIS A 494 41.29 -24.51 2.80
N ALA A 495 42.34 -23.95 3.41
CA ALA A 495 42.80 -24.32 4.74
C ALA A 495 42.25 -23.37 5.83
N GLY A 496 41.30 -22.50 5.48
CA GLY A 496 40.68 -21.53 6.39
C GLY A 496 41.52 -20.26 6.62
N GLU A 497 42.62 -20.11 5.89
CA GLU A 497 43.47 -18.94 5.93
C GLU A 497 42.75 -17.70 5.36
N VAL A 498 42.94 -16.54 5.97
CA VAL A 498 42.36 -15.28 5.49
C VAL A 498 43.24 -14.69 4.40
N TRP A 499 42.76 -14.67 3.17
CA TRP A 499 43.46 -14.07 2.03
C TRP A 499 43.17 -12.57 1.90
N ALA A 500 41.96 -12.15 2.23
CA ALA A 500 41.62 -10.75 2.31
C ALA A 500 40.43 -10.51 3.24
N ALA A 501 40.32 -9.30 3.77
CA ALA A 501 39.17 -8.85 4.53
C ALA A 501 38.81 -7.43 4.14
N TRP A 502 37.55 -7.05 4.33
CA TRP A 502 37.13 -5.66 4.19
C TRP A 502 36.01 -5.29 5.16
N ALA A 503 35.90 -4.00 5.42
CA ALA A 503 34.82 -3.39 6.17
C ALA A 503 34.46 -2.03 5.56
N VAL A 504 33.18 -1.69 5.51
CA VAL A 504 32.70 -0.40 5.00
C VAL A 504 31.52 0.11 5.82
N GLY A 505 31.51 1.40 6.11
CA GLY A 505 30.37 2.12 6.67
C GLY A 505 29.45 2.62 5.57
N VAL A 506 28.17 2.31 5.70
CA VAL A 506 27.13 2.79 4.79
C VAL A 506 26.06 3.50 5.60
N VAL A 507 25.70 4.71 5.18
CA VAL A 507 24.56 5.44 5.74
C VAL A 507 23.38 5.23 4.80
N GLY A 508 22.26 4.73 5.31
CA GLY A 508 21.09 4.49 4.49
C GLY A 508 19.87 4.05 5.30
N ASP A 509 18.77 3.84 4.61
CA ASP A 509 17.52 3.36 5.19
C ASP A 509 17.12 2.12 4.39
N PHE A 510 17.70 0.98 4.77
CA PHE A 510 17.59 -0.28 4.04
C PHE A 510 16.71 -1.26 4.82
N GLN A 511 15.89 -2.02 4.11
CA GLN A 511 15.35 -3.25 4.69
C GLN A 511 16.51 -4.23 4.91
N VAL A 512 16.49 -4.95 6.03
CA VAL A 512 17.58 -5.84 6.47
C VAL A 512 18.10 -6.71 5.33
N ALA A 513 17.20 -7.34 4.57
CA ALA A 513 17.62 -8.26 3.54
C ALA A 513 18.19 -7.61 2.27
N VAL A 514 17.86 -6.34 2.02
CA VAL A 514 18.49 -5.55 0.95
C VAL A 514 19.93 -5.30 1.32
N ALA A 515 20.17 -4.99 2.58
CA ALA A 515 21.51 -4.77 3.07
C ALA A 515 22.33 -6.07 3.07
N GLU A 516 21.73 -7.22 3.39
CA GLU A 516 22.36 -8.54 3.21
C GLU A 516 22.71 -8.82 1.74
N LEU A 517 21.79 -8.56 0.80
CA LEU A 517 22.06 -8.67 -0.64
C LEU A 517 23.18 -7.72 -1.10
N LEU A 518 23.19 -6.48 -0.59
CA LEU A 518 24.24 -5.51 -0.86
C LEU A 518 25.59 -5.97 -0.30
N ALA A 519 25.62 -6.61 0.87
CA ALA A 519 26.81 -7.20 1.45
C ALA A 519 27.39 -8.30 0.54
N VAL A 520 26.54 -9.24 0.12
CA VAL A 520 26.91 -10.31 -0.83
C VAL A 520 27.45 -9.74 -2.13
N ARG A 521 26.74 -8.77 -2.70
CA ARG A 521 27.10 -8.11 -3.96
C ARG A 521 28.44 -7.37 -3.87
N MET A 522 28.62 -6.54 -2.84
CA MET A 522 29.87 -5.79 -2.62
C MET A 522 31.04 -6.75 -2.44
N GLY A 523 30.76 -7.85 -1.76
CA GLY A 523 31.66 -8.96 -1.61
C GLY A 523 32.19 -9.55 -2.89
N LEU A 524 31.26 -9.98 -3.76
CA LEU A 524 31.57 -10.53 -5.07
C LEU A 524 32.35 -9.54 -5.96
N LEU A 525 32.03 -8.24 -5.87
CA LEU A 525 32.78 -7.20 -6.56
C LEU A 525 34.25 -7.15 -6.12
N TRP A 526 34.51 -7.19 -4.81
CA TRP A 526 35.87 -7.20 -4.28
C TRP A 526 36.61 -8.48 -4.65
N THR A 527 35.95 -9.64 -4.57
CA THR A 527 36.56 -10.91 -4.96
C THR A 527 36.95 -10.91 -6.44
N THR A 528 36.08 -10.38 -7.31
CA THR A 528 36.35 -10.22 -8.75
C THR A 528 37.50 -9.24 -8.99
N ARG A 529 37.55 -8.10 -8.29
CA ARG A 529 38.63 -7.10 -8.41
C ARG A 529 39.99 -7.62 -7.98
N LEU A 530 40.02 -8.49 -6.96
CA LEU A 530 41.24 -9.12 -6.46
C LEU A 530 41.67 -10.32 -7.31
N GLY A 531 40.94 -10.66 -8.37
CA GLY A 531 41.28 -11.72 -9.31
C GLY A 531 41.01 -13.13 -8.78
N PHE A 532 40.18 -13.26 -7.74
CA PHE A 532 39.83 -14.55 -7.15
C PHE A 532 38.62 -15.17 -7.87
N ALA A 533 38.73 -16.46 -8.21
CA ALA A 533 37.57 -17.25 -8.66
C ALA A 533 36.71 -17.64 -7.45
N VAL A 534 35.41 -17.33 -7.50
CA VAL A 534 34.45 -17.57 -6.40
C VAL A 534 33.76 -18.91 -6.61
N VAL A 535 33.95 -19.84 -5.67
CA VAL A 535 33.32 -21.16 -5.69
C VAL A 535 32.11 -21.20 -4.74
N ARG A 536 32.18 -20.47 -3.63
CA ARG A 536 31.16 -20.50 -2.56
C ARG A 536 30.99 -19.14 -1.89
N VAL A 537 29.74 -18.67 -1.83
CA VAL A 537 29.35 -17.52 -1.00
C VAL A 537 28.61 -18.02 0.23
N GLU A 538 28.91 -17.47 1.40
CA GLU A 538 28.25 -17.83 2.66
C GLU A 538 27.64 -16.59 3.32
N THR A 539 26.38 -16.70 3.73
CA THR A 539 25.62 -15.64 4.41
C THR A 539 24.88 -16.24 5.59
N ASP A 540 24.71 -15.48 6.68
CA ASP A 540 23.84 -15.87 7.80
C ASP A 540 22.35 -15.66 7.50
N SER A 541 22.02 -15.18 6.29
CA SER A 541 20.68 -15.01 5.80
C SER A 541 20.26 -16.19 4.91
N SER A 542 19.54 -17.15 5.51
CA SER A 542 18.88 -18.25 4.77
C SER A 542 17.98 -17.75 3.64
N VAL A 543 17.46 -16.54 3.83
CA VAL A 543 16.62 -15.81 2.90
C VAL A 543 17.37 -15.37 1.64
N VAL A 544 18.54 -14.76 1.80
CA VAL A 544 19.36 -14.32 0.66
C VAL A 544 19.94 -15.51 -0.09
N SER A 545 20.41 -16.53 0.63
CA SER A 545 20.87 -17.78 0.03
C SER A 545 19.76 -18.42 -0.82
N SER A 546 18.53 -18.48 -0.30
CA SER A 546 17.42 -19.08 -1.04
C SER A 546 17.08 -18.34 -2.33
N TRP A 547 17.13 -17.01 -2.41
CA TRP A 547 16.79 -16.33 -3.67
C TRP A 547 17.87 -16.38 -4.71
N ILE A 548 19.13 -16.33 -4.29
CA ILE A 548 20.25 -16.49 -5.23
C ILE A 548 20.15 -17.87 -5.88
N ASN A 549 19.66 -18.88 -5.13
CA ASN A 549 19.55 -20.25 -5.63
C ASN A 549 18.19 -20.62 -6.29
N CYS A 550 17.08 -19.94 -5.96
CA CYS A 550 15.74 -20.27 -6.48
C CYS A 550 15.25 -19.30 -7.57
N LEU A 551 14.67 -19.83 -8.66
CA LEU A 551 14.21 -19.08 -9.84
C LEU A 551 12.87 -18.31 -9.67
N ASP A 552 12.16 -18.50 -8.55
CA ASP A 552 10.87 -17.84 -8.29
C ASP A 552 11.08 -16.41 -7.76
N ASN A 553 11.40 -15.51 -8.68
CA ASN A 553 11.78 -14.12 -8.37
C ASN A 553 10.60 -13.28 -7.86
N ILE A 554 10.75 -12.72 -6.66
CA ILE A 554 9.95 -11.59 -6.15
C ILE A 554 10.33 -10.35 -6.98
N LEU A 555 9.35 -9.68 -7.60
CA LEU A 555 9.60 -8.52 -8.49
C LEU A 555 10.37 -7.37 -7.82
N MET A 556 10.25 -7.27 -6.51
CA MET A 556 10.87 -6.22 -5.70
C MET A 556 12.39 -6.33 -5.59
N TYR A 557 12.99 -7.52 -5.72
CA TYR A 557 14.44 -7.73 -5.54
C TYR A 557 15.15 -8.28 -6.77
N LYS A 558 14.41 -8.54 -7.84
CA LYS A 558 14.92 -9.17 -9.05
C LYS A 558 16.19 -8.51 -9.60
N PRO A 559 16.32 -7.16 -9.69
CA PRO A 559 17.52 -6.57 -10.30
C PRO A 559 18.81 -6.73 -9.51
N ILE A 560 18.77 -6.66 -8.18
CA ILE A 560 19.97 -6.89 -7.36
C ILE A 560 20.36 -8.37 -7.35
N ILE A 561 19.38 -9.28 -7.41
CA ILE A 561 19.63 -10.72 -7.56
C ILE A 561 20.22 -11.02 -8.94
N ASP A 562 19.64 -10.50 -10.03
CA ASP A 562 20.15 -10.70 -11.39
C ASP A 562 21.61 -10.18 -11.52
N GLU A 563 21.94 -9.08 -10.82
CA GLU A 563 23.30 -8.55 -10.76
C GLU A 563 24.25 -9.46 -9.96
N ILE A 564 23.84 -9.94 -8.79
CA ILE A 564 24.61 -10.93 -8.00
C ILE A 564 24.87 -12.19 -8.83
N LEU A 565 23.87 -12.67 -9.57
CA LEU A 565 23.99 -13.82 -10.47
C LEU A 565 24.98 -13.53 -11.60
N SER A 566 24.97 -12.32 -12.17
CA SER A 566 25.96 -11.91 -13.17
C SER A 566 27.38 -11.85 -12.61
N LEU A 567 27.55 -11.37 -11.37
CA LEU A 567 28.85 -11.33 -10.69
C LEU A 567 29.35 -12.73 -10.33
N LEU A 568 28.47 -13.62 -9.89
CA LEU A 568 28.79 -15.04 -9.66
C LEU A 568 29.23 -15.72 -10.96
N ALA A 569 28.54 -15.44 -12.07
CA ALA A 569 28.92 -15.96 -13.38
C ALA A 569 30.30 -15.42 -13.83
N ALA A 570 30.57 -14.13 -13.63
CA ALA A 570 31.85 -13.51 -13.96
C ALA A 570 33.01 -14.05 -13.11
N ALA A 571 32.74 -14.46 -11.86
CA ALA A 571 33.73 -14.99 -10.94
C ALA A 571 33.99 -16.51 -11.10
N GLY A 572 33.49 -17.16 -12.15
CA GLY A 572 33.74 -18.58 -12.45
C GLY A 572 32.61 -19.55 -12.07
N GLY A 573 31.47 -19.04 -11.63
CA GLY A 573 30.31 -19.83 -11.22
C GLY A 573 30.40 -20.30 -9.76
N GLY A 574 29.38 -19.97 -8.96
CA GLY A 574 29.31 -20.32 -7.55
C GLY A 574 27.89 -20.28 -6.99
N SER A 575 27.68 -20.93 -5.84
CA SER A 575 26.39 -21.00 -5.16
C SER A 575 26.45 -20.28 -3.81
N CYS A 576 25.31 -19.76 -3.34
CA CYS A 576 25.21 -19.06 -2.06
C CYS A 576 24.62 -19.97 -0.98
N TYR A 577 25.27 -20.12 0.17
CA TYR A 577 24.84 -21.01 1.25
C TYR A 577 24.52 -20.24 2.52
N ALA A 578 23.51 -20.72 3.24
CA ALA A 578 23.14 -20.21 4.54
C ALA A 578 24.00 -20.86 5.64
N ILE A 579 24.61 -20.05 6.49
CA ILE A 579 25.38 -20.49 7.66
C ILE A 579 24.75 -19.99 8.97
N SER A 580 25.06 -20.64 10.10
CA SER A 580 24.63 -20.12 11.40
C SER A 580 25.30 -18.78 11.70
N ARG A 581 24.62 -17.89 12.42
CA ARG A 581 25.20 -16.62 12.91
C ARG A 581 26.46 -16.85 13.74
N ASP A 582 26.51 -17.95 14.48
CA ASP A 582 27.66 -18.30 15.31
C ASP A 582 28.91 -18.65 14.47
N ALA A 583 28.70 -19.14 13.24
CA ALA A 583 29.75 -19.44 12.27
C ALA A 583 30.15 -18.23 11.41
N ASN A 584 29.53 -17.07 11.65
CA ASN A 584 29.72 -15.82 10.90
C ASN A 584 30.44 -14.73 11.76
N GLY A 585 31.12 -15.16 12.84
CA GLY A 585 31.69 -14.27 13.85
C GLY A 585 32.76 -13.30 13.33
N VAL A 586 33.47 -13.67 12.25
CA VAL A 586 34.57 -12.86 11.69
C VAL A 586 34.05 -11.71 10.85
N ALA A 587 33.07 -11.97 9.98
CA ALA A 587 32.41 -10.89 9.26
C ALA A 587 31.62 -9.98 10.21
N HIS A 588 31.06 -10.55 11.28
CA HIS A 588 30.43 -9.79 12.36
C HIS A 588 31.39 -8.79 13.02
N ALA A 589 32.59 -9.26 13.38
CA ALA A 589 33.62 -8.40 13.96
C ALA A 589 34.10 -7.30 13.00
N LEU A 590 34.21 -7.61 11.71
CA LEU A 590 34.56 -6.64 10.66
C LEU A 590 33.51 -5.54 10.52
N ALA A 591 32.24 -5.91 10.41
CA ALA A 591 31.14 -4.95 10.36
C ALA A 591 31.06 -4.07 11.61
N LYS A 592 31.33 -4.63 12.80
CA LYS A 592 31.34 -3.89 14.07
C LYS A 592 32.53 -2.93 14.23
N SER A 593 33.63 -3.18 13.52
CA SER A 593 34.82 -2.31 13.57
C SER A 593 34.55 -0.92 12.99
N VAL A 594 33.49 -0.77 12.19
CA VAL A 594 33.08 0.49 11.60
C VAL A 594 32.17 1.24 12.59
N THR A 595 32.74 2.26 13.26
CA THR A 595 32.06 2.97 14.36
C THR A 595 31.59 4.38 14.04
N SER A 596 32.07 5.01 12.95
CA SER A 596 31.64 6.37 12.56
C SER A 596 32.12 6.88 11.18
N SER A 597 32.97 6.16 10.46
CA SER A 597 33.53 6.60 9.17
C SER A 597 32.94 5.84 7.97
N ILE A 598 32.65 6.56 6.88
CA ILE A 598 32.14 6.04 5.58
C ILE A 598 33.28 5.39 4.75
N GLY A 599 34.50 5.33 5.30
CA GLY A 599 35.67 4.80 4.61
C GLY A 599 35.62 3.29 4.41
N VAL A 600 36.02 2.82 3.22
CA VAL A 600 36.30 1.40 2.97
C VAL A 600 37.67 1.07 3.56
N GLN A 601 37.71 0.06 4.42
CA GLN A 601 38.95 -0.54 4.92
C GLN A 601 39.12 -1.90 4.23
N VAL A 602 40.27 -2.11 3.58
CA VAL A 602 40.61 -3.36 2.91
C VAL A 602 41.96 -3.85 3.42
N TRP A 603 42.05 -5.13 3.73
CA TRP A 603 43.26 -5.80 4.18
C TRP A 603 43.57 -6.96 3.25
N THR A 604 44.69 -6.89 2.52
CA THR A 604 45.14 -7.93 1.56
C THR A 604 46.42 -8.62 2.00
N ASP A 605 47.26 -7.95 2.81
CA ASP A 605 48.62 -8.43 3.12
C ASP A 605 48.78 -8.91 4.58
N ALA A 606 47.93 -8.42 5.49
CA ALA A 606 47.96 -8.78 6.91
C ALA A 606 46.57 -8.75 7.53
N CYS A 607 46.21 -9.83 8.23
CA CYS A 607 44.94 -9.96 8.93
C CYS A 607 44.84 -8.97 10.11
N PRO A 608 43.75 -8.20 10.26
CA PRO A 608 43.57 -7.29 11.39
C PRO A 608 43.65 -8.00 12.74
N ARG A 609 44.39 -7.42 13.69
CA ARG A 609 44.58 -8.03 15.02
C ARG A 609 43.27 -8.30 15.76
N PHE A 610 42.22 -7.51 15.52
CA PHE A 610 40.92 -7.64 16.18
C PHE A 610 40.05 -8.79 15.63
N ILE A 611 40.37 -9.34 14.45
CA ILE A 611 39.68 -10.53 13.93
C ILE A 611 40.47 -11.83 14.16
N SER A 612 41.68 -11.76 14.73
CA SER A 612 42.52 -12.93 14.98
C SER A 612 41.84 -13.94 15.93
N ALA A 613 41.20 -13.47 17.01
CA ALA A 613 40.47 -14.33 17.94
C ALA A 613 39.23 -15.00 17.29
N PRO A 614 38.34 -14.26 16.58
CA PRO A 614 37.26 -14.87 15.81
C PRO A 614 37.73 -15.88 14.74
N VAL A 615 38.83 -15.60 14.03
CA VAL A 615 39.40 -16.52 13.02
C VAL A 615 39.89 -17.82 13.67
N THR A 616 40.54 -17.74 14.83
CA THR A 616 41.00 -18.92 15.57
C THR A 616 39.84 -19.74 16.11
N VAL A 617 38.75 -19.09 16.54
CA VAL A 617 37.53 -19.77 17.03
C VAL A 617 36.79 -20.51 15.91
N ASP A 618 36.83 -20.02 14.67
CA ASP A 618 36.24 -20.71 13.52
C ASP A 618 36.98 -22.01 13.14
N LEU A 619 38.25 -22.17 13.56
CA LEU A 619 39.14 -23.27 13.15
C LEU A 619 39.42 -24.31 14.25
N ILE A 620 38.95 -24.08 15.49
CA ILE A 620 39.04 -25.00 16.64
C ILE A 620 37.71 -25.72 16.83
#